data_AF-A0A2D4MWJ8-F1
#
_entry.id   AF-A0A2D4MWJ8-F1
#
_cell.length_a   1.000
_cell.length_b   1.000
_cell.length_c   1.000
_cell.angle_alpha   90.00
_cell.angle_beta   90.00
_cell.angle_gamma   90.00
#
_symmetry.space_group_name_H-M   'P 1'
#
loop_
_entity.id
_entity.type
_entity.pdbx_description
1 polymer ?
#
loop_
_entity_poly.entity_id
_entity_poly.type
_entity_poly.pdbx_seq_one_letter_code
_entity_poly.pdbx_strand_id
1 'polypeptide(L)'
;LPAILYCSNYDLFCYPQIRETRRTVRDSNSGLEQMSIGHHIRERAHIMQRSRNHRTGDQEERQDYINLDESDAAAFDDEWRRETSRFRTQRGLDYRRHDGNTGRRIEGGRLAIQGPEDSPSRQSRRYDW
;
A
#
# COMPACT_ATOMS: atom_id res chain seq x y z
N LEU A 1 27.93 -1.93 15.78
CA LEU A 1 27.37 -1.10 14.68
C LEU A 1 26.29 -0.21 15.28
N PRO A 2 26.23 1.09 14.99
CA PRO A 2 25.15 1.95 15.47
C PRO A 2 23.81 1.47 14.89
N ALA A 3 22.75 1.48 15.69
CA ALA A 3 21.41 1.23 15.21
C ALA A 3 21.03 2.33 14.20
N ILE A 4 20.65 1.94 12.98
CA ILE A 4 20.11 2.89 12.01
C ILE A 4 18.61 3.01 12.27
N LEU A 5 18.21 4.20 12.72
CA LEU A 5 16.82 4.61 12.85
C LEU A 5 16.40 5.28 11.54
N TYR A 6 15.54 4.59 10.78
CA TYR A 6 14.94 5.16 9.59
C TYR A 6 13.62 5.82 9.96
N CYS A 7 13.53 7.14 9.80
CA CYS A 7 12.31 7.91 10.00
C CYS A 7 11.88 8.50 8.65
N SER A 8 10.65 8.23 8.21
CA SER A 8 10.07 8.87 7.03
C SER A 8 8.73 9.51 7.39
N ASN A 9 8.54 10.75 6.95
CA ASN A 9 7.28 11.48 7.12
C ASN A 9 6.80 11.90 5.72
N TYR A 10 5.55 11.59 5.41
CA TYR A 10 4.92 11.94 4.15
C TYR A 10 3.55 12.54 4.42
N ASP A 11 3.25 13.63 3.73
CA ASP A 11 1.90 14.19 3.66
C ASP A 11 1.24 13.70 2.36
N LEU A 12 0.24 12.84 2.51
CA LEU A 12 -0.56 12.36 1.41
C LEU A 12 -1.86 13.16 1.42
N PHE A 13 -2.19 13.82 0.31
CA PHE A 13 -3.34 14.74 0.21
C PHE A 13 -3.19 15.98 1.10
N CYS A 14 -3.05 17.15 0.48
CA CYS A 14 -3.06 18.43 1.18
C CYS A 14 -4.10 19.31 0.49
N TYR A 15 -5.34 19.20 0.98
CA TYR A 15 -6.43 20.09 0.62
C TYR A 15 -6.76 20.97 1.83
N PRO A 16 -7.35 22.16 1.64
CA PRO A 16 -7.53 23.13 2.72
C PRO A 16 -8.33 22.60 3.93
N GLN A 17 -9.04 21.48 3.81
CA GLN A 17 -9.77 20.85 4.90
C GLN A 17 -9.40 19.38 5.18
N ILE A 18 -8.55 18.74 4.37
CA ILE A 18 -8.28 17.29 4.49
C ILE A 18 -6.80 17.01 4.27
N ARG A 19 -6.19 16.30 5.23
CA ARG A 19 -4.77 15.93 5.19
C ARG A 19 -4.53 14.54 5.75
N GLU A 20 -3.72 13.73 5.06
CA GLU A 20 -3.21 12.46 5.60
C GLU A 20 -1.72 12.62 5.96
N THR A 21 -1.37 12.39 7.23
CA THR A 21 0.01 12.38 7.71
C THR A 21 0.47 10.96 7.90
N ARG A 22 1.55 10.53 7.25
CA ARG A 22 2.13 9.19 7.44
C ARG A 22 3.54 9.29 7.97
N ARG A 23 3.80 8.70 9.12
CA ARG A 23 5.12 8.57 9.74
C ARG A 23 5.50 7.11 9.89
N THR A 24 6.70 6.74 9.46
CA THR A 24 7.25 5.40 9.67
C THR A 24 8.60 5.49 10.37
N VAL A 25 8.81 4.65 11.37
CA VAL A 25 10.06 4.51 12.11
C VAL A 25 10.48 3.06 12.03
N ARG A 26 11.70 2.77 11.58
CA ARG A 26 12.25 1.41 11.54
C ARG A 26 13.60 1.38 12.21
N ASP A 27 13.73 0.53 13.22
CA ASP A 27 14.97 0.30 13.95
C ASP A 27 15.62 -1.01 13.50
N SER A 28 16.86 -0.90 13.01
CA SER A 28 17.57 -2.02 12.40
C SER A 28 18.17 -3.02 13.42
N ASN A 29 18.25 -2.66 14.70
CA ASN A 29 18.90 -3.46 15.75
C ASN A 29 17.90 -4.30 16.56
N SER A 30 16.77 -3.69 16.92
CA SER A 30 15.65 -4.30 17.60
C SER A 30 14.73 -5.08 16.65
N GLY A 31 14.70 -4.70 15.36
CA GLY A 31 13.71 -5.20 14.41
C GLY A 31 12.31 -4.61 14.66
N LEU A 32 12.24 -3.47 15.36
CA LEU A 32 10.99 -2.74 15.58
C LEU A 32 10.65 -1.90 14.36
N GLU A 33 9.45 -2.09 13.83
CA GLU A 33 8.85 -1.25 12.80
C GLU A 33 7.59 -0.58 13.37
N GLN A 34 7.52 0.74 13.32
CA GLN A 34 6.37 1.52 13.73
C GLN A 34 5.86 2.36 12.56
N MET A 35 4.54 2.42 12.39
CA MET A 35 3.87 3.27 11.42
C MET A 35 2.73 4.01 12.11
N SER A 36 2.66 5.32 11.88
CA SER A 36 1.57 6.18 12.30
C SER A 36 0.94 6.80 11.05
N ILE A 37 -0.38 6.67 10.92
CA ILE A 37 -1.17 7.28 9.86
C ILE A 37 -2.21 8.15 10.55
N GLY A 38 -2.18 9.45 10.27
CA GLY A 38 -3.14 10.42 10.79
C GLY A 38 -4.03 10.94 9.69
N HIS A 39 -5.33 10.76 9.85
CA HIS A 39 -6.37 11.34 9.01
C HIS A 39 -6.84 12.63 9.67
N HIS A 40 -6.74 13.76 8.97
CA HIS A 40 -7.14 15.07 9.49
C HIS A 40 -8.27 15.62 8.63
N ILE A 41 -9.41 15.92 9.24
CA ILE A 41 -10.52 16.66 8.62
C ILE A 41 -10.77 17.92 9.44
N ARG A 42 -10.38 19.07 8.91
CA ARG A 42 -10.43 20.37 9.59
C ARG A 42 -9.67 20.31 10.92
N GLU A 43 -10.38 20.34 12.05
CA GLU A 43 -9.83 20.30 13.41
C GLU A 43 -9.89 18.90 14.06
N ARG A 44 -10.59 17.96 13.41
CA ARG A 44 -10.79 16.59 13.88
C ARG A 44 -9.73 15.69 13.27
N ALA A 45 -9.15 14.79 14.05
CA ALA A 45 -8.21 13.81 13.52
C ALA A 45 -8.39 12.42 14.11
N HIS A 46 -8.10 11.42 13.29
CA HIS A 46 -8.01 10.01 13.67
C HIS A 46 -6.58 9.53 13.35
N ILE A 47 -5.81 9.19 14.38
CA ILE A 47 -4.45 8.70 14.27
C ILE A 47 -4.42 7.21 14.55
N MET A 48 -4.02 6.42 13.56
CA MET A 48 -3.79 4.98 13.67
C MET A 48 -2.30 4.71 13.75
N GLN A 49 -1.86 4.12 14.84
CA GLN A 49 -0.48 3.69 15.04
C GLN A 49 -0.41 2.18 15.08
N ARG A 50 0.50 1.58 14.30
CA ARG A 50 0.85 0.17 14.40
C ARG A 50 2.32 0.03 14.74
N SER A 51 2.65 -0.86 15.67
CA SER A 51 4.02 -1.31 15.95
C SER A 51 4.11 -2.80 15.63
N ARG A 52 5.25 -3.24 15.08
CA ARG A 52 5.55 -4.64 14.81
C ARG A 52 6.97 -4.92 15.24
N ASN A 53 7.13 -5.87 16.14
CA ASN A 53 8.42 -6.37 16.57
C ASN A 53 8.73 -7.67 15.80
N HIS A 54 9.68 -7.61 14.86
CA HIS A 54 10.04 -8.79 14.07
C HIS A 54 10.77 -9.88 14.87
N ARG A 55 11.30 -9.55 16.06
CA ARG A 55 12.04 -10.51 16.90
C ARG A 55 11.11 -11.32 17.79
N THR A 56 10.13 -10.68 18.42
CA THR A 56 9.17 -11.36 19.31
C THR A 56 7.90 -11.79 18.59
N GLY A 57 7.58 -11.18 17.44
CA GLY A 57 6.34 -11.40 16.72
C GLY A 57 5.19 -10.51 17.21
N ASP A 58 5.42 -9.69 18.23
CA ASP A 58 4.40 -8.82 18.81
C ASP A 58 3.96 -7.76 17.81
N GLN A 59 2.66 -7.51 17.79
CA GLN A 59 2.01 -6.47 17.00
C GLN A 59 1.09 -5.69 17.93
N GLU A 60 1.27 -4.38 17.97
CA GLU A 60 0.41 -3.48 18.73
C GLU A 60 -0.25 -2.50 17.78
N GLU A 61 -1.52 -2.23 18.01
CA GLU A 61 -2.29 -1.22 17.28
C GLU A 61 -2.92 -0.26 18.29
N ARG A 62 -2.82 1.04 18.03
CA ARG A 62 -3.44 2.10 18.81
C ARG A 62 -4.20 3.05 17.89
N GLN A 63 -5.40 3.41 18.29
CA GLN A 63 -6.23 4.41 17.63
C GLN A 63 -6.40 5.58 18.59
N ASP A 64 -6.02 6.78 18.15
CA ASP A 64 -6.12 8.01 18.92
C ASP A 64 -7.02 8.99 18.17
N TYR A 65 -7.99 9.59 18.86
CA TYR A 65 -8.92 10.57 18.31
C TYR A 65 -8.63 11.96 18.89
N ILE A 66 -8.52 12.96 18.03
CA ILE A 66 -8.25 14.36 18.42
C ILE A 66 -9.47 15.20 18.05
N ASN A 67 -10.03 15.91 19.05
CA ASN A 67 -11.24 16.72 18.92
C ASN A 67 -12.44 15.95 18.32
N LEU A 68 -12.50 14.64 18.59
CA LEU A 68 -13.54 13.74 18.12
C LEU A 68 -13.84 12.73 19.22
N ASP A 69 -15.12 12.50 19.47
CA ASP A 69 -15.58 11.47 20.40
C ASP A 69 -15.63 10.10 19.71
N GLU A 70 -15.51 9.02 20.49
CA GLU A 70 -15.57 7.64 19.98
C GLU A 70 -16.91 7.35 19.26
N SER A 71 -18.01 7.98 19.70
CA SER A 71 -19.31 7.89 19.02
C SER A 71 -19.30 8.50 17.61
N ASP A 72 -18.47 9.52 17.38
CA ASP A 72 -18.36 10.23 16.11
C ASP A 72 -17.29 9.62 15.20
N ALA A 73 -16.50 8.66 15.69
CA ALA A 73 -15.47 7.95 14.93
C ALA A 73 -16.01 7.33 13.65
N ALA A 74 -17.18 6.67 13.72
CA ALA A 74 -17.81 6.06 12.55
C ALA A 74 -18.21 7.09 11.49
N ALA A 75 -18.76 8.23 11.93
CA ALA A 75 -19.15 9.32 11.03
C ALA A 75 -17.91 9.97 10.38
N PHE A 76 -16.83 10.12 11.14
CA PHE A 76 -15.55 10.60 10.64
C PHE A 76 -14.97 9.69 9.56
N ASP A 77 -14.96 8.37 9.78
CA ASP A 77 -14.40 7.42 8.82
C ASP A 77 -15.18 7.37 7.51
N ASP A 78 -16.51 7.52 7.57
CA ASP A 78 -17.36 7.64 6.38
C ASP A 78 -17.11 8.94 5.61
N GLU A 79 -16.95 10.06 6.32
CA GLU A 79 -16.59 11.35 5.73
C GLU A 79 -15.20 11.28 5.08
N TRP A 80 -14.23 10.73 5.80
CA TRP A 80 -12.87 10.51 5.31
C TRP A 80 -12.88 9.67 4.03
N ARG A 81 -13.61 8.55 4.03
CA ARG A 81 -13.72 7.66 2.86
C ARG A 81 -14.36 8.37 1.67
N ARG A 82 -15.43 9.13 1.90
CA ARG A 82 -16.14 9.88 0.85
C ARG A 82 -15.21 10.89 0.19
N GLU A 83 -14.48 11.64 1.00
CA GLU A 83 -13.58 12.67 0.49
C GLU A 83 -12.35 12.06 -0.18
N THR A 84 -11.65 11.12 0.47
CA THR A 84 -10.51 10.43 -0.15
C THR A 84 -10.88 9.64 -1.40
N SER A 85 -12.09 9.09 -1.50
CA SER A 85 -12.57 8.42 -2.72
C SER A 85 -12.68 9.37 -3.91
N ARG A 86 -13.06 10.64 -3.69
CA ARG A 86 -13.10 11.65 -4.78
C ARG A 86 -11.71 11.88 -5.37
N PHE A 87 -10.68 11.81 -4.53
CA PHE A 87 -9.30 12.04 -4.93
C PHE A 87 -8.58 10.76 -5.40
N ARG A 88 -8.96 9.57 -4.91
CA ARG A 88 -8.45 8.28 -5.40
C ARG A 88 -8.87 8.00 -6.84
N THR A 89 -10.05 8.46 -7.26
CA THR A 89 -10.48 8.37 -8.67
C THR A 89 -9.50 9.09 -9.62
N GLN A 90 -8.80 10.13 -9.16
CA GLN A 90 -7.78 10.82 -9.96
C GLN A 90 -6.44 10.05 -10.07
N ARG A 91 -6.16 9.07 -9.19
CA ARG A 91 -4.98 8.18 -9.32
C ARG A 91 -5.33 6.78 -9.85
N GLY A 92 -6.57 6.58 -10.27
CA GLY A 92 -7.12 5.31 -10.73
C GLY A 92 -7.41 5.23 -12.23
N LEU A 93 -7.19 6.29 -13.02
CA LEU A 93 -7.73 6.36 -14.40
C LEU A 93 -6.71 6.75 -15.49
N ASP A 94 -5.40 6.55 -15.29
CA ASP A 94 -4.40 6.74 -16.37
C ASP A 94 -3.48 5.53 -16.60
N TYR A 95 -3.90 4.33 -16.18
CA TYR A 95 -3.35 3.06 -16.69
C TYR A 95 -4.39 2.21 -17.43
N ARG A 96 -5.53 2.82 -17.81
CA ARG A 96 -6.55 2.17 -18.65
C ARG A 96 -7.28 3.14 -19.59
N ARG A 97 -6.54 4.05 -20.22
CA ARG A 97 -6.97 4.73 -21.46
C ARG A 97 -5.83 4.74 -22.47
N HIS A 98 -5.37 3.54 -22.83
CA HIS A 98 -4.71 3.34 -24.11
C HIS A 98 -4.87 1.90 -24.58
N ASP A 99 -6.11 1.46 -24.76
CA ASP A 99 -6.45 0.34 -25.65
C ASP A 99 -7.91 0.58 -26.07
N GLY A 100 -8.22 0.97 -27.31
CA GLY A 100 -7.71 0.35 -28.51
C GLY A 100 -8.68 -0.74 -28.94
N ASN A 101 -9.82 -0.34 -29.51
CA ASN A 101 -10.42 -1.07 -30.61
C ASN A 101 -10.76 -2.57 -30.36
N THR A 102 -11.88 -2.86 -29.68
CA THR A 102 -12.56 -4.15 -29.88
C THR A 102 -13.29 -4.11 -31.22
N GLY A 103 -12.53 -4.37 -32.29
CA GLY A 103 -13.02 -4.23 -33.66
C GLY A 103 -12.19 -5.04 -34.67
N ARG A 104 -12.32 -6.37 -34.59
CA ARG A 104 -12.19 -7.33 -35.71
C ARG A 104 -10.81 -7.50 -36.41
N ARG A 105 -10.31 -8.73 -36.21
CA ARG A 105 -9.84 -9.70 -37.24
C ARG A 105 -8.39 -9.55 -37.77
N ILE A 106 -7.73 -10.72 -37.77
CA ILE A 106 -6.60 -11.16 -38.61
C ILE A 106 -5.17 -11.00 -38.04
N GLU A 107 -4.57 -12.16 -37.80
CA GLU A 107 -3.16 -12.58 -37.86
C GLU A 107 -2.03 -11.78 -37.20
N GLY A 108 -1.19 -12.53 -36.50
CA GLY A 108 0.25 -12.29 -36.49
C GLY A 108 0.75 -11.37 -35.38
N GLY A 109 1.21 -11.95 -34.26
CA GLY A 109 2.00 -11.20 -33.29
C GLY A 109 2.02 -11.82 -31.90
N ARG A 110 2.76 -12.93 -31.73
CA ARG A 110 3.09 -13.49 -30.42
C ARG A 110 3.98 -12.48 -29.67
N LEU A 111 3.45 -11.79 -28.66
CA LEU A 111 4.25 -11.15 -27.61
C LEU A 111 4.28 -12.07 -26.40
N ALA A 112 5.06 -13.14 -26.51
CA ALA A 112 5.58 -13.86 -25.37
C ALA A 112 7.09 -13.63 -25.38
N ILE A 113 7.63 -13.09 -24.28
CA ILE A 113 9.06 -13.05 -24.02
C ILE A 113 9.55 -14.50 -24.09
N GLN A 114 10.24 -14.83 -25.20
CA GLN A 114 10.94 -16.09 -25.34
C GLN A 114 12.11 -16.05 -24.35
N GLY A 115 11.99 -16.82 -23.26
CA GLY A 115 13.17 -17.19 -22.49
C GLY A 115 14.12 -18.00 -23.40
N PRO A 116 15.45 -17.95 -23.19
CA PRO A 116 16.37 -18.72 -24.01
C PRO A 116 16.03 -20.21 -23.93
N GLU A 117 15.61 -20.74 -25.06
CA GLU A 117 15.18 -22.11 -25.27
C GLU A 117 16.42 -22.99 -25.40
N ASP A 118 16.93 -23.49 -24.29
CA ASP A 118 17.75 -24.71 -24.31
C ASP A 118 17.54 -25.49 -23.01
N SER A 119 16.52 -26.35 -23.03
CA SER A 119 16.36 -27.43 -22.06
C SER A 119 15.57 -28.53 -22.74
N PRO A 120 16.23 -29.57 -23.26
CA PRO A 120 15.52 -30.70 -23.83
C PRO A 120 14.67 -31.33 -22.73
N SER A 121 13.39 -31.47 -23.06
CA SER A 121 12.41 -32.38 -22.50
C SER A 121 13.02 -33.36 -21.51
N ARG A 122 12.72 -33.17 -20.22
CA ARG A 122 12.96 -34.17 -19.18
C ARG A 122 12.02 -35.35 -19.45
N GLN A 123 12.33 -36.12 -20.51
CA GLN A 123 11.80 -37.44 -20.72
C GLN A 123 12.15 -38.25 -19.48
N SER A 124 11.10 -38.81 -18.91
CA SER A 124 11.11 -39.88 -17.91
C SER A 124 12.29 -40.82 -18.17
N ARG A 125 13.38 -40.68 -17.40
CA ARG A 125 14.43 -41.70 -17.34
C ARG A 125 13.90 -42.83 -16.48
N ARG A 126 13.20 -43.74 -17.15
CA ARG A 126 13.08 -45.13 -16.75
C ARG A 126 14.51 -45.70 -16.76
N TYR A 127 15.01 -46.11 -15.61
CA TYR A 127 16.22 -46.93 -15.57
C TYR A 127 15.83 -48.33 -16.01
N ASP A 128 16.39 -48.79 -17.12
CA ASP A 128 16.44 -50.19 -17.50
C ASP A 128 17.85 -50.38 -18.11
N TRP A 129 18.56 -51.37 -17.54
CA TRP A 129 19.92 -51.91 -17.79
C TRP A 129 21.16 -51.05 -17.49
#